data_AF-A0A654LV25-F1
#
_entry.id   AF-A0A654LV25-F1
#
_cell.length_a   1.000
_cell.length_b   1.000
_cell.length_c   1.000
_cell.angle_alpha   90.00
_cell.angle_beta   90.00
_cell.angle_gamma   90.00
#
_symmetry.space_group_name_H-M   'P 1'
#
loop_
_entity.id
_entity.type
_entity.pdbx_description
1 polymer ?
#
loop_
_entity_poly.entity_id
_entity_poly.type
_entity_poly.pdbx_seq_one_letter_code
_entity_poly.pdbx_strand_id
1 'polypeptide(L)'
;MTEGQNQHPLSELIVEKRSGNSEKFEEEKLVRGISRAGTPFMLAKDISKSIINKLKENPPIDNFIYSSKIREYVTQELKQRNQNTIAESFAGYSKNNITSIKEEQLKNNKYDSKVLQTKNTQSKQLAKDKDNTSGRGTKTGLQ
;
A
#
# COMPACT_ATOMS: atom_id res chain seq x y z
N MET A 1 -0.77 23.24 -40.76
CA MET A 1 -1.77 22.23 -40.40
C MET A 1 -1.05 21.18 -39.57
N THR A 2 -1.12 21.26 -38.25
CA THR A 2 -0.50 20.27 -37.35
C THR A 2 -1.61 19.47 -36.71
N GLU A 3 -1.60 18.18 -37.00
CA GLU A 3 -2.61 17.19 -36.65
C GLU A 3 -2.86 17.17 -35.15
N GLY A 4 -4.15 17.12 -34.78
CA GLY A 4 -4.59 17.08 -33.39
C GLY A 4 -4.02 15.86 -32.69
N GLN A 5 -3.24 16.10 -31.64
CA GLN A 5 -2.84 15.05 -30.72
C GLN A 5 -4.10 14.43 -30.13
N ASN A 6 -4.43 13.20 -30.54
CA ASN A 6 -5.37 12.34 -29.86
C ASN A 6 -4.82 12.10 -28.45
N GLN A 7 -5.17 12.97 -27.52
CA GLN A 7 -4.95 12.75 -26.11
C GLN A 7 -5.88 11.62 -25.69
N HIS A 8 -5.45 10.37 -25.88
CA HIS A 8 -6.09 9.27 -25.16
C HIS A 8 -5.94 9.59 -23.68
N PRO A 9 -7.06 9.77 -22.96
CA PRO A 9 -6.98 10.14 -21.57
C PRO A 9 -6.33 8.97 -20.84
N LEU A 10 -5.27 9.23 -20.05
CA LEU A 10 -4.57 8.21 -19.25
C LEU A 10 -5.51 7.40 -18.33
N SER A 11 -6.75 7.85 -18.14
CA SER A 11 -7.82 7.10 -17.48
C SER A 11 -8.17 5.78 -18.18
N GLU A 12 -7.84 5.63 -19.47
CA GLU A 12 -8.04 4.40 -20.24
C GLU A 12 -6.81 3.47 -20.18
N LEU A 13 -5.67 3.96 -19.68
CA LEU A 13 -4.45 3.16 -19.58
C LEU A 13 -4.66 1.98 -18.64
N ILE A 14 -4.43 0.77 -19.15
CA ILE A 14 -4.52 -0.47 -18.39
C ILE A 14 -3.13 -0.81 -17.85
N VAL A 15 -3.07 -1.02 -16.54
CA VAL A 15 -1.87 -1.43 -15.83
C VAL A 15 -1.99 -2.90 -15.43
N GLU A 16 -1.07 -3.75 -15.92
CA GLU A 16 -0.97 -5.13 -15.46
C GLU A 16 -0.08 -5.24 -14.22
N LYS A 17 -0.65 -5.78 -13.14
CA LYS A 17 0.05 -6.06 -11.89
C LYS A 17 0.88 -7.33 -12.02
N ARG A 18 1.87 -7.47 -11.14
CA ARG A 18 2.68 -8.70 -11.00
C ARG A 18 1.88 -10.00 -10.83
N SER A 19 0.63 -9.90 -10.39
CA SER A 19 -0.26 -11.06 -10.18
C SER A 19 -1.01 -11.49 -11.44
N GLY A 20 -0.80 -10.82 -12.58
CA GLY A 20 -1.59 -11.00 -13.81
C GLY A 20 -2.94 -10.26 -13.81
N ASN A 21 -3.25 -9.53 -12.73
CA ASN A 21 -4.48 -8.76 -12.65
C ASN A 21 -4.28 -7.38 -13.27
N SER A 22 -5.24 -6.95 -14.08
CA SER A 22 -5.23 -5.63 -14.71
C SER A 22 -6.14 -4.65 -13.98
N GLU A 23 -5.71 -3.39 -13.90
CA GLU A 23 -6.53 -2.29 -13.36
C GLU A 23 -6.31 -1.01 -14.18
N LYS A 24 -7.23 -0.05 -14.06
CA LYS A 24 -7.04 1.27 -14.68
C LYS A 24 -5.93 2.04 -13.96
N PHE A 25 -5.15 2.79 -14.72
CA PHE A 25 -4.15 3.69 -14.18
C PHE A 25 -4.81 4.78 -13.33
N GLU A 26 -4.25 5.00 -12.14
CA GLU A 26 -4.73 6.01 -11.21
C GLU A 26 -3.53 6.78 -10.66
N GLU A 27 -3.50 8.08 -10.90
CA GLU A 27 -2.42 8.97 -10.45
C GLU A 27 -2.27 8.92 -8.92
N GLU A 28 -3.38 8.92 -8.18
CA GLU A 28 -3.33 8.94 -6.73
C GLU A 28 -2.67 7.67 -6.15
N LYS A 29 -2.89 6.50 -6.78
CA LYS A 29 -2.20 5.26 -6.41
C LYS A 29 -0.69 5.37 -6.63
N LEU A 30 -0.26 5.98 -7.73
CA LEU A 30 1.15 6.21 -8.03
C LEU A 30 1.79 7.13 -6.97
N VAL A 31 1.16 8.27 -6.67
CA VAL A 31 1.63 9.23 -5.65
C VAL A 31 1.72 8.57 -4.27
N ARG A 32 0.69 7.82 -3.86
CA ARG A 32 0.66 7.08 -2.59
C ARG A 32 1.78 6.03 -2.54
N GLY A 33 2.02 5.33 -3.64
CA GLY A 33 3.12 4.36 -3.77
C GLY A 33 4.48 5.01 -3.57
N ILE A 34 4.74 6.11 -4.27
CA ILE A 34 6.01 6.86 -4.18
C ILE A 34 6.23 7.42 -2.77
N SER A 35 5.17 7.96 -2.16
CA SER A 35 5.21 8.54 -0.80
C SER A 35 5.52 7.48 0.26
N ARG A 36 4.96 6.26 0.11
CA ARG A 36 5.19 5.14 1.04
C ARG A 36 6.64 4.67 1.10
N ALA A 37 7.45 4.95 0.07
CA ALA A 37 8.88 4.65 0.08
C ALA A 37 9.73 5.72 0.81
N GLY A 38 9.11 6.75 1.38
CA GLY A 38 9.80 7.82 2.11
C GLY A 38 9.98 9.12 1.33
N THR A 39 9.40 9.23 0.13
CA THR A 39 9.43 10.47 -0.66
C THR A 39 8.45 11.49 -0.06
N PRO A 40 8.85 12.75 0.18
CA PRO A 40 7.93 13.81 0.58
C PRO A 40 6.75 13.95 -0.40
N PHE A 41 5.53 14.16 0.11
CA PHE A 41 4.32 14.12 -0.71
C PHE A 41 4.35 15.08 -1.91
N MET A 42 4.85 16.31 -1.72
CA MET A 42 4.97 17.28 -2.83
C MET A 42 5.89 16.75 -3.94
N LEU A 43 7.06 16.20 -3.56
CA LEU A 43 7.99 15.59 -4.50
C LEU A 43 7.40 14.35 -5.19
N ALA A 44 6.65 13.53 -4.46
CA ALA A 44 5.95 12.38 -5.02
C ALA A 44 4.91 12.79 -6.08
N LYS A 45 4.19 13.89 -5.84
CA LYS A 45 3.25 14.47 -6.80
C LYS A 45 3.97 14.97 -8.05
N ASP A 46 5.11 15.64 -7.89
CA ASP A 46 5.89 16.13 -9.02
C ASP A 46 6.50 15.00 -9.86
N ILE A 47 6.98 13.94 -9.22
CA ILE A 47 7.45 12.72 -9.91
C ILE A 47 6.30 12.07 -10.67
N SER A 48 5.13 11.93 -10.02
CA SER A 48 3.94 11.36 -10.66
C SER A 48 3.54 12.13 -11.92
N LYS A 49 3.52 13.46 -11.85
CA LYS A 49 3.28 14.33 -13.01
C LYS A 49 4.32 14.14 -14.11
N SER A 50 5.61 14.03 -13.77
CA SER A 50 6.67 13.77 -14.74
C SER A 50 6.44 12.48 -15.51
N ILE A 51 6.09 11.40 -14.80
CA ILE A 51 5.79 10.09 -15.39
C ILE A 51 4.55 10.16 -16.27
N ILE A 52 3.50 10.84 -15.81
CA ILE A 52 2.27 11.06 -16.57
C ILE A 52 2.56 11.78 -17.88
N ASN A 53 3.35 12.85 -17.85
CA ASN A 53 3.73 13.58 -19.06
C ASN A 53 4.53 12.69 -20.01
N LYS A 54 5.48 11.92 -19.48
CA LYS A 54 6.26 10.95 -20.27
C LYS A 54 5.38 9.89 -20.95
N LEU A 55 4.35 9.40 -20.27
CA LEU A 55 3.37 8.46 -20.82
C LEU A 55 2.45 9.09 -21.86
N LYS A 56 2.18 10.40 -21.78
CA LYS A 56 1.44 11.12 -22.83
C LYS A 56 2.29 11.38 -24.07
N GLU A 57 3.55 11.73 -23.87
CA GLU A 57 4.51 11.98 -24.95
C GLU A 57 4.87 10.69 -25.70
N ASN A 58 4.97 9.58 -24.98
CA ASN A 58 5.27 8.25 -25.51
C ASN A 58 4.20 7.26 -25.05
N PRO A 59 3.00 7.28 -25.66
CA PRO A 59 1.92 6.40 -25.28
C PRO A 59 2.33 4.94 -25.50
N PRO A 60 2.06 4.05 -24.53
CA PRO A 60 2.34 2.64 -24.70
C PRO A 60 1.45 2.04 -25.79
N ILE A 61 1.99 1.04 -26.49
CA ILE A 61 1.27 0.26 -27.50
C ILE A 61 0.04 -0.36 -26.81
N ASP A 62 -1.12 -0.25 -27.46
CA ASP A 62 -2.42 -0.76 -26.98
C ASP A 62 -2.91 -0.18 -25.63
N ASN A 63 -2.46 1.01 -25.23
CA ASN A 63 -2.83 1.62 -23.94
C ASN A 63 -2.58 0.68 -22.75
N PHE A 64 -1.50 -0.09 -22.84
CA PHE A 64 -1.20 -1.15 -21.90
C PHE A 64 0.21 -1.00 -21.32
N ILE A 65 0.37 -1.08 -20.02
CA ILE A 65 1.69 -0.99 -19.37
C ILE A 65 1.82 -1.93 -18.18
N TYR A 66 3.01 -2.52 -18.05
CA TYR A 66 3.32 -3.30 -16.85
C TYR A 66 3.60 -2.40 -15.65
N SER A 67 3.07 -2.80 -14.49
CA SER A 67 3.38 -2.17 -13.20
C SER A 67 4.88 -2.13 -12.88
N SER A 68 5.66 -3.11 -13.35
CA SER A 68 7.14 -3.10 -13.27
C SER A 68 7.74 -1.94 -14.07
N LYS A 69 7.21 -1.65 -15.26
CA LYS A 69 7.70 -0.57 -16.11
C LYS A 69 7.45 0.81 -15.50
N ILE A 70 6.27 1.00 -14.89
CA ILE A 70 5.99 2.21 -14.12
C ILE A 70 6.97 2.34 -12.94
N ARG A 71 7.28 1.25 -12.25
CA ARG A 71 8.25 1.24 -11.15
C ARG A 71 9.65 1.63 -11.62
N GLU A 72 10.09 1.16 -12.79
CA GLU A 72 11.35 1.60 -13.40
C GLU A 72 11.35 3.11 -13.64
N TYR A 73 10.28 3.68 -14.20
CA TYR A 73 10.19 5.13 -14.43
C TYR A 73 10.31 5.93 -13.14
N VAL A 74 9.62 5.51 -12.08
CA VAL A 74 9.76 6.13 -10.75
C VAL A 74 11.20 6.05 -10.25
N THR A 75 11.83 4.89 -10.39
CA THR A 75 13.19 4.65 -9.89
C THR A 75 14.21 5.55 -10.61
N GLN A 76 14.05 5.73 -11.93
CA GLN A 76 14.89 6.63 -12.72
C GLN A 76 14.67 8.10 -12.34
N GLU A 77 13.43 8.54 -12.16
CA GLU A 77 13.11 9.89 -11.69
C GLU A 77 13.70 10.17 -10.30
N LEU A 78 13.61 9.22 -9.37
CA LEU A 78 14.22 9.35 -8.05
C LEU A 78 15.75 9.49 -8.14
N LYS A 79 16.41 8.68 -8.98
CA LYS A 79 17.86 8.78 -9.23
C LYS A 79 18.25 10.12 -9.84
N GLN A 80 17.50 10.60 -10.84
CA GLN A 80 17.73 11.90 -11.47
C GLN A 80 17.64 13.07 -10.49
N ARG A 81 16.84 12.92 -9.43
CA ARG A 81 16.67 13.91 -8.35
C ARG A 81 17.60 13.66 -7.16
N ASN A 82 18.63 12.83 -7.33
CA ASN A 82 19.62 12.45 -6.30
C ASN A 82 19.01 11.74 -5.07
N GLN A 83 17.85 11.08 -5.22
CA GLN A 83 17.18 10.30 -4.17
C GLN A 83 17.54 8.81 -4.28
N ASN A 84 18.83 8.49 -4.34
CA ASN A 84 19.32 7.14 -4.66
C ASN A 84 18.87 6.08 -3.64
N THR A 85 18.96 6.37 -2.34
CA THR A 85 18.53 5.46 -1.27
C THR A 85 17.03 5.13 -1.34
N ILE A 86 16.20 6.13 -1.67
CA ILE A 86 14.77 5.94 -1.86
C ILE A 86 14.50 5.16 -3.15
N ALA A 87 15.25 5.43 -4.22
CA ALA A 87 15.14 4.70 -5.48
C ALA A 87 15.44 3.20 -5.30
N GLU A 88 16.51 2.88 -4.58
CA GLU A 88 16.87 1.50 -4.23
C GLU A 88 15.79 0.84 -3.38
N SER A 89 15.28 1.55 -2.37
CA SER A 89 14.19 1.07 -1.53
C SER A 89 12.92 0.80 -2.35
N PHE A 90 12.54 1.72 -3.24
CA PHE A 90 11.36 1.61 -4.11
C PHE A 90 11.49 0.47 -5.14
N ALA A 91 12.67 0.28 -5.71
CA ALA A 91 12.98 -0.87 -6.56
C ALA A 91 12.88 -2.20 -5.77
N GLY A 92 13.43 -2.22 -4.56
CA GLY A 92 13.46 -3.37 -3.65
C GLY A 92 12.13 -3.76 -2.99
N TYR A 93 11.10 -2.90 -3.06
CA TYR A 93 9.75 -3.15 -2.52
C TYR A 93 9.02 -4.37 -3.13
N SER A 94 9.69 -5.20 -3.93
CA SER A 94 9.22 -6.52 -4.33
C SER A 94 9.20 -7.51 -3.16
N LYS A 95 10.17 -7.42 -2.22
CA LYS A 95 10.28 -8.28 -1.02
C LYS A 95 11.13 -7.59 0.07
N ASN A 96 10.53 -6.78 0.94
CA ASN A 96 11.20 -6.47 2.21
C ASN A 96 11.11 -7.73 3.09
N ASN A 97 12.17 -8.55 3.09
CA ASN A 97 12.36 -9.66 4.03
C ASN A 97 12.41 -9.20 5.50
N ILE A 98 12.31 -7.89 5.78
CA ILE A 98 12.29 -7.30 7.13
C ILE A 98 11.04 -7.76 7.92
N THR A 99 9.90 -8.05 7.27
CA THR A 99 8.76 -8.66 7.97
C THR A 99 9.02 -10.11 8.35
N SER A 100 9.70 -10.88 7.49
CA SER A 100 10.06 -12.28 7.79
C SER A 100 11.10 -12.38 8.90
N ILE A 101 12.10 -11.49 8.93
CA ILE A 101 13.13 -11.47 9.98
C ILE A 101 12.50 -11.13 11.35
N LYS A 102 11.54 -10.18 11.41
CA LYS A 102 10.82 -9.91 12.67
C LYS A 102 9.95 -11.09 13.10
N GLU A 103 9.27 -11.78 12.18
CA GLU A 103 8.47 -12.97 12.52
C GLU A 103 9.33 -14.15 13.03
N GLU A 104 10.49 -14.41 12.42
CA GLU A 104 11.41 -15.46 12.89
C GLU A 104 12.08 -15.09 14.22
N GLN A 105 12.48 -13.83 14.42
CA GLN A 105 13.00 -13.36 15.71
C GLN A 105 11.94 -13.37 16.82
N LEU A 106 10.66 -13.14 16.49
CA LEU A 106 9.54 -13.27 17.45
C LEU A 106 9.28 -14.72 17.85
N LYS A 107 9.56 -15.70 16.98
CA LYS A 107 9.42 -17.13 17.33
C LYS A 107 10.55 -17.63 18.25
N ASN A 108 11.72 -16.99 18.18
CA ASN A 108 12.92 -17.45 18.89
C ASN A 108 13.13 -16.79 20.28
N ASN A 109 12.44 -15.69 20.59
CA ASN A 109 12.49 -15.05 21.91
C ASN A 109 11.52 -15.67 22.93
N LYS A 110 11.40 -17.00 22.93
CA LYS A 110 10.45 -17.74 23.76
C LYS A 110 11.07 -18.27 25.07
N TYR A 111 11.90 -17.48 25.75
CA TYR A 111 12.36 -17.69 27.13
C TYR A 111 12.63 -16.28 27.71
N ASP A 112 12.25 -15.84 28.91
CA ASP A 112 11.78 -16.46 30.15
C ASP A 112 10.96 -15.37 30.89
N SER A 113 9.63 -15.36 30.74
CA SER A 113 8.81 -14.47 31.56
C SER A 113 8.51 -15.16 32.89
N LYS A 114 9.12 -14.70 33.99
CA LYS A 114 8.79 -15.15 35.36
C LYS A 114 7.35 -14.82 35.79
N VAL A 115 6.57 -14.17 34.94
CA VAL A 115 5.16 -13.87 35.16
C VAL A 115 4.34 -14.79 34.27
N LEU A 116 3.60 -15.71 34.90
CA LEU A 116 2.68 -16.60 34.20
C LEU A 116 1.61 -15.78 33.49
N GLN A 117 1.48 -15.94 32.17
CA GLN A 117 0.31 -15.44 31.44
C GLN A 117 -0.94 -16.09 32.01
N THR A 118 -1.78 -15.29 32.67
CA THR A 118 -3.05 -15.78 33.21
C THR A 118 -3.96 -16.17 32.06
N LYS A 119 -4.18 -17.48 31.86
CA LYS A 119 -5.20 -17.98 30.95
C LYS A 119 -6.56 -17.53 31.50
N ASN A 120 -7.26 -16.65 30.77
CA ASN A 120 -8.67 -16.40 31.03
C ASN A 120 -9.44 -17.68 30.68
N THR A 121 -9.83 -18.45 31.69
CA THR A 121 -10.76 -19.57 31.55
C THR A 121 -12.19 -19.05 31.60
N GLN A 122 -13.10 -19.66 30.83
CA GLN A 122 -14.50 -19.21 30.67
C GLN A 122 -15.26 -19.05 32.01
N SER A 123 -14.81 -19.73 33.06
CA SER A 123 -15.33 -19.58 34.44
C SER A 123 -15.22 -18.15 34.97
N LYS A 124 -14.18 -17.39 34.60
CA LYS A 124 -14.01 -15.98 34.99
C LYS A 124 -14.84 -15.00 34.15
N GLN A 125 -15.26 -15.39 32.94
CA GLN A 125 -16.20 -14.61 32.14
C GLN A 125 -17.62 -14.71 32.73
N LEU A 126 -18.06 -15.92 33.11
CA LEU A 126 -19.38 -16.13 33.70
C LEU A 126 -19.60 -15.36 35.01
N ALA A 127 -18.56 -15.20 35.84
CA ALA A 127 -18.63 -14.41 37.07
C ALA A 127 -18.79 -12.89 36.78
N LYS A 128 -18.06 -12.37 35.78
CA LYS A 128 -18.15 -10.96 35.37
C LYS A 128 -19.50 -10.62 34.73
N ASP A 129 -20.12 -11.57 34.03
CA ASP A 129 -21.42 -11.37 33.39
C ASP A 129 -22.57 -11.37 34.41
N LYS A 130 -22.44 -12.12 35.52
CA LYS A 130 -23.41 -12.07 36.63
C LYS A 130 -23.42 -10.70 37.34
N ASP A 131 -22.24 -10.13 37.55
CA ASP A 131 -22.08 -8.88 38.29
C ASP A 131 -22.49 -7.62 37.49
N ASN A 132 -22.75 -7.75 36.18
CA ASN A 132 -23.12 -6.64 35.29
C ASN A 132 -24.63 -6.50 35.04
N THR A 133 -25.49 -7.12 35.85
CA THR A 133 -26.96 -7.02 35.67
C THR A 133 -27.59 -5.72 36.17
N SER A 134 -26.82 -4.75 36.68
CA SER A 134 -27.34 -3.46 37.13
C SER A 134 -27.10 -2.35 36.10
N GLY A 135 -27.82 -2.39 34.98
CA GLY A 135 -28.01 -1.15 34.21
C GLY A 135 -28.27 -1.30 32.72
N ARG A 136 -29.51 -1.64 32.34
CA ARG A 136 -30.16 -0.97 31.21
C ARG A 136 -31.66 -1.29 31.19
N GLY A 137 -32.47 -0.32 31.58
CA GLY A 137 -33.88 -0.31 31.21
C GLY A 137 -34.07 0.18 29.78
N THR A 138 -34.89 -0.52 29.00
CA THR A 138 -35.68 -0.04 27.83
C THR A 138 -36.77 -1.11 27.60
N LYS A 139 -38.03 -0.89 27.98
CA LYS A 139 -39.16 -0.34 27.20
C LYS A 139 -39.49 -1.12 25.89
N THR A 140 -40.79 -1.46 25.80
CA THR A 140 -41.67 -1.74 24.63
C THR A 140 -41.61 -3.09 23.90
N GLY A 141 -42.63 -3.94 24.11
CA GLY A 141 -43.79 -4.13 23.20
C GLY A 141 -43.69 -5.08 21.99
N LEU A 142 -44.78 -5.85 21.79
CA LEU A 142 -45.19 -6.76 20.67
C LEU A 142 -44.65 -8.20 20.80
N GLN A 143 -45.45 -9.28 20.75
CA GLN A 143 -46.82 -9.53 20.25
C GLN A 143 -47.70 -10.22 21.30
#